data_AF-A0A847APP3-F1
#
_entry.id   AF-A0A847APP3-F1
#
_cell.length_a   1.000
_cell.length_b   1.000
_cell.length_c   1.000
_cell.angle_alpha   90.00
_cell.angle_beta   90.00
_cell.angle_gamma   90.00
#
_symmetry.space_group_name_H-M   'P 1'
#
loop_
_entity.id
_entity.type
_entity.pdbx_description
1 polymer ?
#
loop_
_entity_poly.entity_id
_entity_poly.type
_entity_poly.pdbx_seq_one_letter_code
_entity_poly.pdbx_strand_id
1 'polypeptide(L)' 'MKTIKNATNFDELLDIKYGKPGTEKRDEFEMKAKAFIVGEMIKEERKKAHLTQED' A
#
# COMPACT_ATOMS: atom_id res chain seq x y z
N MET A 1 -8.27 -23.30 7.78
CA MET A 1 -7.97 -22.03 7.06
C MET A 1 -6.46 -21.86 6.97
N LYS A 2 -5.92 -21.40 5.84
CA LYS A 2 -4.49 -21.02 5.74
C LYS A 2 -4.23 -19.83 6.68
N THR A 3 -3.13 -19.86 7.43
CA THR A 3 -2.71 -18.76 8.30
C THR A 3 -1.57 -17.97 7.66
N ILE A 4 -1.30 -16.76 8.14
CA ILE A 4 -0.19 -15.92 7.63
C ILE A 4 1.15 -16.67 7.61
N LYS A 5 1.38 -17.56 8.59
CA LYS A 5 2.60 -18.38 8.68
C LYS A 5 2.76 -19.38 7.52
N ASN A 6 1.69 -19.67 6.79
CA ASN A 6 1.65 -20.62 5.69
C ASN A 6 1.76 -19.94 4.31
N ALA A 7 1.81 -18.60 4.25
CA ALA A 7 1.96 -17.89 2.99
C ALA A 7 3.37 -18.08 2.44
N THR A 8 3.47 -18.51 1.19
CA THR A 8 4.74 -18.77 0.51
C THR A 8 5.16 -17.62 -0.42
N ASN A 9 4.20 -16.74 -0.74
CA ASN A 9 4.43 -15.56 -1.55
C ASN A 9 3.54 -14.41 -1.06
N PHE A 10 3.79 -13.24 -1.64
CA PHE A 10 3.11 -12.01 -1.23
C PHE A 10 1.61 -12.03 -1.54
N ASP A 11 1.19 -12.58 -2.68
CA ASP A 11 -0.22 -12.64 -3.05
C ASP A 11 -1.01 -13.51 -2.07
N GLU A 12 -0.46 -14.66 -1.66
CA GLU A 12 -1.07 -15.50 -0.63
C GLU A 12 -1.19 -14.78 0.71
N LEU A 13 -0.17 -13.98 1.09
CA LEU A 13 -0.23 -13.18 2.30
C LEU A 13 -1.36 -12.14 2.24
N LEU A 14 -1.49 -11.45 1.10
CA LEU A 14 -2.53 -10.46 0.89
C LEU A 14 -3.93 -11.09 0.88
N ASP A 15 -4.07 -12.25 0.24
CA ASP A 15 -5.33 -12.99 0.21
C ASP A 15 -5.78 -13.43 1.60
N ILE A 16 -4.83 -13.88 2.46
CA ILE A 16 -5.12 -14.27 3.84
C ILE A 16 -5.53 -13.06 4.69
N LYS A 17 -4.88 -11.90 4.52
CA LYS A 17 -5.15 -10.71 5.33
C LYS A 17 -6.36 -9.91 4.86
N TYR A 18 -6.48 -9.69 3.57
CA TYR A 18 -7.37 -8.71 2.96
C TYR A 18 -8.42 -9.36 2.05
N GLY A 19 -8.30 -10.65 1.76
CA GLY A 19 -9.17 -11.33 0.82
C GLY A 19 -8.66 -11.26 -0.61
N LYS A 20 -9.38 -11.94 -1.49
CA LYS A 20 -9.09 -11.98 -2.93
C LYS A 20 -9.32 -10.61 -3.58
N PRO A 21 -8.66 -10.31 -4.71
CA PRO A 21 -8.95 -9.14 -5.53
C PRO A 21 -10.46 -9.01 -5.83
N GLY A 22 -10.99 -7.78 -5.77
CA GLY A 22 -12.42 -7.49 -5.98
C GLY A 22 -13.31 -7.73 -4.76
N THR A 23 -12.73 -8.06 -3.60
CA THR A 23 -13.46 -7.99 -2.32
C THR A 23 -13.35 -6.59 -1.74
N GLU A 24 -14.40 -6.08 -1.10
CA GLU A 24 -14.43 -4.72 -0.53
C GLU A 24 -13.20 -4.42 0.35
N LYS A 25 -12.80 -5.39 1.18
CA LYS A 25 -11.64 -5.27 2.07
C LYS A 25 -10.32 -5.18 1.29
N ARG A 26 -10.17 -5.93 0.20
CA ARG A 26 -8.98 -5.89 -0.66
C ARG A 26 -8.93 -4.58 -1.44
N ASP A 27 -10.07 -4.13 -1.95
CA ASP A 27 -10.18 -2.89 -2.71
C ASP A 27 -9.87 -1.66 -1.82
N GLU A 28 -10.36 -1.65 -0.57
CA GLU A 28 -10.03 -0.61 0.40
C GLU A 28 -8.53 -0.57 0.73
N PHE A 29 -7.92 -1.74 0.93
CA PHE A 29 -6.48 -1.85 1.16
C PHE A 29 -5.67 -1.30 -0.02
N GLU A 30 -6.02 -1.71 -1.25
CA GLU A 30 -5.33 -1.27 -2.45
C GLU A 30 -5.50 0.23 -2.71
N MET A 31 -6.68 0.78 -2.44
CA MET A 31 -6.95 2.22 -2.53
C MET A 31 -6.02 3.01 -1.59
N LYS A 32 -5.92 2.60 -0.32
CA LYS A 32 -5.05 3.26 0.66
C LYS A 32 -3.57 3.12 0.30
N ALA A 33 -3.15 1.96 -0.17
CA ALA A 33 -1.78 1.72 -0.60
C ALA A 33 -1.40 2.64 -1.78
N LYS A 34 -2.27 2.77 -2.79
CA LYS A 34 -2.06 3.69 -3.92
C LYS A 34 -1.97 5.14 -3.46
N ALA A 35 -2.85 5.58 -2.57
CA ALA A 35 -2.82 6.94 -2.01
C ALA A 35 -1.51 7.23 -1.27
N PHE A 36 -1.02 6.28 -0.47
CA PHE A 36 0.27 6.40 0.21
C PHE A 36 1.44 6.55 -0.78
N ILE A 37 1.49 5.71 -1.82
CA ILE A 37 2.53 5.78 -2.85
C ILE A 37 2.54 7.14 -3.55
N VAL A 38 1.35 7.66 -3.91
CA VAL A 38 1.23 9.00 -4.50
C VAL A 38 1.73 10.08 -3.54
N GLY A 39 1.35 10.02 -2.27
CA GLY A 39 1.80 10.97 -1.25
C GLY A 39 3.33 10.99 -1.09
N GLU A 40 3.96 9.82 -1.04
CA GLU A 40 5.41 9.71 -0.96
C GLU A 40 6.10 10.21 -2.23
N MET A 41 5.57 9.91 -3.42
CA MET A 41 6.09 10.48 -4.68
C MET A 41 6.06 12.02 -4.65
N ILE A 42 4.95 12.62 -4.23
CA ILE A 42 4.83 14.08 -4.13
C ILE A 42 5.86 14.63 -3.13
N LYS A 43 6.03 13.98 -1.97
CA LYS A 43 6.99 14.39 -0.95
C LYS A 43 8.44 14.34 -1.47
N GLU A 44 8.80 13.28 -2.19
CA GLU A 44 10.13 13.15 -2.78
C GLU A 44 10.38 14.21 -3.87
N GLU A 45 9.40 14.50 -4.73
CA GLU A 45 9.52 15.57 -5.72
C GLU A 45 9.64 16.95 -5.07
N ARG A 46 8.93 17.21 -3.96
CA ARG A 46 9.11 18.46 -3.17
C ARG A 46 10.53 18.60 -2.63
N LYS A 47 11.11 17.51 -2.10
CA LYS A 47 12.50 17.51 -1.63
C LYS A 47 13.49 17.79 -2.77
N LYS A 48 13.30 17.14 -3.93
CA LYS A 48 14.15 17.34 -5.13
C LYS A 48 14.06 18.75 -5.68
N ALA A 49 12.88 19.35 -5.65
CA ALA A 49 12.67 20.73 -6.10
C ALA A 49 13.25 21.78 -5.13
N HIS A 50 13.94 21.36 -4.05
CA HIS A 50 14.36 22.23 -2.95
C HIS A 50 13.21 23.09 -2.39
N LEU A 51 11.97 22.61 -2.51
CA LEU A 51 10.79 23.21 -1.88
C LEU A 51 10.78 22.79 -0.41
N THR A 52 11.81 23.22 0.33
CA THR A 52 11.75 23.22 1.79
C THR A 52 10.66 24.19 2.19
N GLN A 53 9.77 23.74 3.07
CA GLN A 53 8.84 24.65 3.73
C GLN A 53 9.72 25.60 4.57
N GLU A 54 9.67 26.91 4.31
CA GLU A 54 10.19 27.87 5.29
C GLU A 54 9.38 27.68 6.57
N ASP A 55 10.09 27.55 7.69
CA ASP A 55 9.56 27.30 9.04
C ASP A 55 8.54 28.37 9.49
#